data_AF-A0A391PR04-F1
#
_entry.id   AF-A0A391PR04-F1
#
_cell.length_a   1.000
_cell.length_b   1.000
_cell.length_c   1.000
_cell.angle_alpha   90.00
_cell.angle_beta   90.00
_cell.angle_gamma   90.00
#
_symmetry.space_group_name_H-M   'P 1'
#
loop_
_entity.id
_entity.type
_entity.pdbx_description
1 polymer ?
#
loop_
_entity_poly.entity_id
_entity_poly.type
_entity_poly.pdbx_seq_one_letter_code
_entity_poly.pdbx_strand_id
1 'polypeptide(L)'
;MQARGLEIRHCRDYGPHKKYFPYLNEILPEEPDCTLVTADDDVYYPPSWLAELLAAHRPGEVTAFRERIRSDGPYRTWPMCTTTEASESVFATGVSGVAYPPELLGALRDRGDVFAQVCPRADDYWLHYAAVSTGIPIRQVRDVAAYFWPIVLVASRGLWDGSGTANDAIAVRTRQTWQNFRNRPDAQ
;
A
#
# COMPACT_ATOMS: atom_id res chain seq x y z
N MET A 1 4.62 18.79 -18.49
CA MET A 1 4.26 18.27 -17.16
C MET A 1 5.17 18.81 -16.06
N GLN A 2 6.48 18.96 -16.28
CA GLN A 2 7.39 19.58 -15.30
C GLN A 2 6.97 20.99 -14.85
N ALA A 3 6.55 21.85 -15.78
CA ALA A 3 6.01 23.17 -15.46
C ALA A 3 4.68 23.15 -14.65
N ARG A 4 4.08 21.97 -14.46
CA ARG A 4 2.91 21.73 -13.62
C ARG A 4 3.25 20.94 -12.33
N GLY A 5 4.53 20.83 -11.99
CA GLY A 5 5.01 20.18 -10.77
C GLY A 5 5.43 18.72 -10.90
N LEU A 6 5.48 18.12 -12.10
CA LEU A 6 5.99 16.75 -12.26
C LEU A 6 7.51 16.73 -12.07
N GLU A 7 7.98 15.95 -11.10
CA GLU A 7 9.37 15.55 -10.95
C GLU A 7 9.56 14.08 -11.37
N ILE A 8 10.66 13.78 -12.06
CA ILE A 8 11.04 12.41 -12.44
C ILE A 8 12.34 12.07 -11.73
N ARG A 9 12.29 11.06 -10.86
CA ARG A 9 13.44 10.54 -10.12
C ARG A 9 13.68 9.09 -10.51
N HIS A 10 14.93 8.74 -10.78
CA HIS A 10 15.31 7.37 -11.10
C HIS A 10 15.69 6.63 -9.83
N CYS A 11 15.23 5.39 -9.70
CA CYS A 11 15.61 4.50 -8.61
C CYS A 11 15.99 3.12 -9.15
N ARG A 12 16.62 2.31 -8.29
CA ARG A 12 16.81 0.88 -8.56
C ARG A 12 15.45 0.20 -8.73
N ASP A 13 15.41 -0.88 -9.50
CA ASP A 13 14.22 -1.71 -9.55
C ASP A 13 13.99 -2.49 -8.24
N TYR A 14 13.04 -2.01 -7.44
CA TYR A 14 12.53 -2.67 -6.23
C TYR A 14 11.23 -3.47 -6.48
N GLY A 15 10.90 -3.72 -7.76
CA GLY A 15 9.64 -4.36 -8.13
C GLY A 15 8.44 -3.51 -7.70
N PRO A 16 7.38 -4.08 -7.11
CA PRO A 16 6.21 -3.31 -6.71
C PRO A 16 6.51 -2.28 -5.61
N HIS A 17 7.57 -2.46 -4.82
CA HIS A 17 7.94 -1.53 -3.75
C HIS A 17 8.45 -0.16 -4.23
N LYS A 18 8.66 0.02 -5.55
CA LYS A 18 8.99 1.33 -6.14
C LYS A 18 7.95 2.41 -5.86
N LYS A 19 6.69 2.02 -5.58
CA LYS A 19 5.59 2.96 -5.32
C LYS A 19 5.79 3.83 -4.09
N TYR A 20 6.57 3.38 -3.12
CA TYR A 20 6.74 4.08 -1.85
C TYR A 20 8.19 4.10 -1.36
N PHE A 21 8.97 3.05 -1.58
CA PHE A 21 10.28 2.92 -0.95
C PHE A 21 11.29 4.02 -1.32
N PRO A 22 11.41 4.45 -2.59
CA PRO A 22 12.24 5.61 -2.92
C PRO A 22 11.81 6.88 -2.18
N TYR A 23 10.49 7.15 -2.11
CA TYR A 23 9.93 8.31 -1.39
C TYR A 23 10.35 8.31 0.09
N LEU A 24 10.29 7.15 0.77
CA LEU A 24 10.68 7.03 2.17
C LEU A 24 12.14 7.44 2.44
N ASN A 25 13.03 7.22 1.48
CA ASN A 25 14.46 7.46 1.64
C ASN A 25 14.87 8.85 1.15
N GLU A 26 14.24 9.35 0.09
CA GLU A 26 14.68 10.56 -0.60
C GLU A 26 13.85 11.81 -0.27
N ILE A 27 12.56 11.66 0.07
CA ILE A 27 11.63 12.79 0.20
C ILE A 27 11.12 12.91 1.64
N LEU A 28 10.68 11.81 2.24
CA LEU A 28 10.15 11.80 3.62
C LEU A 28 11.08 12.47 4.66
N PRO A 29 12.43 12.34 4.61
CA PRO A 29 13.29 13.03 5.58
C PRO A 29 13.21 14.56 5.52
N GLU A 30 12.88 15.12 4.36
CA GLU A 30 12.73 16.56 4.14
C GLU A 30 11.28 17.02 4.37
N GLU A 31 10.31 16.13 4.14
CA GLU A 31 8.88 16.37 4.30
C GLU A 31 8.21 15.32 5.21
N PRO A 32 8.54 15.30 6.52
CA PRO A 32 8.13 14.21 7.42
C PRO A 32 6.63 14.15 7.69
N ASP A 33 5.92 15.25 7.52
CA ASP A 33 4.48 15.37 7.84
C ASP A 33 3.57 15.18 6.62
N CYS A 34 4.12 14.87 5.44
CA CYS A 34 3.36 14.72 4.21
C CYS A 34 2.75 13.32 4.05
N THR A 35 1.43 13.27 3.79
CA THR A 35 0.74 12.06 3.33
C THR A 35 1.25 11.65 1.94
N LEU A 36 1.67 10.39 1.79
CA LEU A 36 2.02 9.84 0.48
C LEU A 36 0.76 9.29 -0.20
N VAL A 37 0.46 9.79 -1.40
CA VAL A 37 -0.55 9.19 -2.29
C VAL A 37 0.15 8.44 -3.42
N THR A 38 -0.25 7.18 -3.64
CA THR A 38 0.24 6.36 -4.74
C THR A 38 -0.78 6.31 -5.88
N ALA A 39 -0.29 6.24 -7.11
CA ALA A 39 -1.06 6.03 -8.33
C ALA A 39 -0.28 5.08 -9.26
N ASP A 40 -1.00 4.34 -10.08
CA ASP A 40 -0.43 3.47 -11.11
C ASP A 40 -0.23 4.26 -12.41
N ASP A 41 0.85 4.00 -13.13
CA ASP A 41 1.19 4.66 -14.41
C ASP A 41 0.40 4.08 -15.60
N ASP A 42 -0.34 2.99 -15.38
CA ASP A 42 -1.14 2.27 -16.35
C ASP A 42 -2.65 2.37 -16.10
N VAL A 43 -3.11 3.40 -15.38
CA VAL A 43 -4.54 3.61 -15.07
C VAL A 43 -5.01 5.03 -15.46
N TYR A 44 -6.15 5.11 -16.14
CA TYR A 44 -6.85 6.38 -16.37
C TYR A 44 -7.73 6.74 -15.17
N TYR A 45 -7.26 7.70 -14.38
CA TYR A 45 -7.99 8.21 -13.22
C TYR A 45 -8.99 9.32 -13.60
N PRO A 46 -10.18 9.36 -12.98
CA PRO A 46 -11.09 10.49 -13.14
C PRO A 46 -10.47 11.78 -12.57
N PRO A 47 -10.81 12.97 -13.11
CA PRO A 47 -10.27 14.24 -12.62
C PRO A 47 -10.50 14.50 -11.12
N SER A 48 -11.55 13.91 -10.54
CA SER A 48 -11.88 14.00 -9.12
C SER A 48 -11.12 13.01 -8.22
N TRP A 49 -10.35 12.08 -8.79
CA TRP A 49 -9.75 10.94 -8.09
C TRP A 49 -8.97 11.35 -6.83
N LEU A 50 -8.03 12.28 -6.97
CA LEU A 50 -7.21 12.72 -5.84
C LEU A 50 -8.05 13.49 -4.80
N ALA A 51 -8.92 14.38 -5.26
CA ALA A 51 -9.78 15.17 -4.37
C ALA A 51 -10.70 14.28 -3.53
N GLU A 52 -11.25 13.23 -4.14
CA GLU A 52 -12.11 12.26 -3.47
C GLU A 52 -11.34 11.41 -2.45
N LEU A 53 -10.14 10.92 -2.83
CA LEU A 53 -9.27 10.19 -1.91
C LEU A 53 -8.93 11.02 -0.67
N LEU A 54 -8.51 12.27 -0.89
CA LEU A 54 -8.12 13.18 0.19
C LEU A 54 -9.33 13.62 1.05
N ALA A 55 -10.53 13.74 0.46
CA ALA A 55 -11.74 14.05 1.23
C ALA A 55 -12.15 12.91 2.18
N ALA A 56 -11.89 11.66 1.81
CA ALA A 56 -12.12 10.49 2.65
C ALA A 56 -10.99 10.23 3.66
N HIS A 57 -9.77 10.67 3.35
CA HIS A 57 -8.60 10.44 4.18
C HIS A 57 -8.69 11.12 5.55
N ARG A 58 -8.19 10.43 6.57
CA ARG A 58 -8.11 10.91 7.95
C ARG A 58 -6.67 10.75 8.46
N PRO A 59 -6.18 11.67 9.30
CA PRO A 59 -4.88 11.50 9.97
C PRO A 59 -4.83 10.17 10.70
N GLY A 60 -3.70 9.46 10.61
CA GLY A 60 -3.51 8.17 11.27
C GLY A 60 -4.30 7.00 10.68
N GLU A 61 -4.86 7.12 9.47
CA GLU A 61 -5.52 6.01 8.76
C GLU A 61 -4.89 5.82 7.37
N VAL A 62 -4.82 4.59 6.88
CA VAL A 62 -4.61 4.34 5.45
C VAL A 62 -5.96 4.43 4.75
N THR A 63 -6.00 5.08 3.59
CA THR A 63 -7.25 5.23 2.82
C THR A 63 -7.05 4.73 1.40
N ALA A 64 -7.86 3.78 0.94
CA ALA A 64 -7.71 3.20 -0.39
C ALA A 64 -9.03 3.09 -1.16
N PHE A 65 -8.96 3.10 -2.48
CA PHE A 65 -10.14 2.93 -3.34
C PHE A 65 -10.57 1.48 -3.52
N ARG A 66 -9.67 0.51 -3.28
CA ARG A 66 -9.94 -0.90 -3.53
C ARG A 66 -9.33 -1.80 -2.48
N GLU A 67 -10.22 -2.46 -1.75
CA GLU A 67 -9.85 -3.24 -0.56
C GLU A 67 -10.56 -4.59 -0.51
N ARG A 68 -9.97 -5.51 0.25
CA ARG A 68 -10.59 -6.78 0.64
C ARG A 68 -10.78 -6.83 2.16
N ILE A 69 -11.74 -7.62 2.63
CA ILE A 69 -11.83 -7.96 4.06
C ILE A 69 -11.06 -9.25 4.28
N ARG A 70 -9.94 -9.16 4.98
CA ARG A 70 -9.12 -10.31 5.32
C ARG A 70 -9.86 -11.24 6.29
N SER A 71 -9.75 -12.54 6.03
CA SER A 71 -10.11 -13.61 6.96
C SER A 71 -8.93 -14.56 7.16
N ASP A 72 -9.08 -15.55 8.03
CA ASP A 72 -8.05 -16.58 8.25
C ASP A 72 -7.89 -17.54 7.05
N GLY A 73 -8.77 -17.45 6.05
CA GLY A 73 -8.71 -18.26 4.83
C GLY A 73 -7.71 -17.74 3.79
N PRO A 74 -7.52 -18.47 2.68
CA PRO A 74 -6.65 -18.08 1.57
C PRO A 74 -7.04 -16.72 0.96
N TYR A 75 -6.08 -15.94 0.47
CA TYR A 75 -6.27 -14.62 -0.14
C TYR A 75 -7.43 -14.56 -1.14
N ARG A 76 -7.54 -15.58 -2.01
CA ARG A 76 -8.59 -15.65 -3.05
C ARG A 76 -10.02 -15.71 -2.50
N THR A 77 -10.18 -16.07 -1.22
CA THR A 77 -11.47 -16.20 -0.54
C THR A 77 -11.90 -14.91 0.15
N TRP A 78 -10.99 -13.93 0.31
CA TRP A 78 -11.30 -12.67 0.97
C TRP A 78 -12.28 -11.86 0.10
N PRO A 79 -13.48 -11.51 0.60
CA PRO A 79 -14.42 -10.73 -0.16
C PRO A 79 -13.91 -9.30 -0.38
N MET A 80 -14.45 -8.62 -1.39
CA MET A 80 -14.23 -7.18 -1.53
C MET A 80 -14.85 -6.44 -0.35
N CYS A 81 -14.23 -5.35 0.07
CA CYS A 81 -14.78 -4.47 1.10
C CYS A 81 -16.05 -3.79 0.58
N THR A 82 -17.12 -3.82 1.38
CA THR A 82 -18.41 -3.20 1.07
C THR A 82 -18.84 -2.16 2.10
N THR A 83 -17.87 -1.56 2.78
CA THR A 83 -18.07 -0.58 3.85
C THR A 83 -16.97 0.48 3.78
N THR A 84 -17.21 1.61 4.41
CA THR A 84 -16.21 2.67 4.62
C THR A 84 -15.66 2.66 6.04
N GLU A 85 -16.02 1.69 6.87
CA GLU A 85 -15.52 1.59 8.25
C GLU A 85 -14.04 1.19 8.28
N ALA A 86 -13.26 1.91 9.08
CA ALA A 86 -11.84 1.65 9.21
C ALA A 86 -11.60 0.40 10.07
N SER A 87 -10.69 -0.49 9.67
CA SER A 87 -10.37 -1.71 10.41
C SER A 87 -8.98 -2.25 10.08
N GLU A 88 -8.38 -2.98 11.02
CA GLU A 88 -7.18 -3.80 10.78
C GLU A 88 -7.45 -5.04 9.90
N SER A 89 -8.72 -5.42 9.77
CA SER A 89 -9.13 -6.51 8.87
C SER A 89 -9.26 -6.07 7.41
N VAL A 90 -9.32 -4.77 7.17
CA VAL A 90 -9.38 -4.20 5.82
C VAL A 90 -7.98 -4.26 5.20
N PHE A 91 -7.89 -4.79 3.99
CA PHE A 91 -6.64 -5.00 3.26
C PHE A 91 -6.64 -4.18 1.97
N ALA A 92 -5.84 -3.11 1.95
CA ALA A 92 -5.62 -2.30 0.76
C ALA A 92 -4.83 -3.08 -0.30
N THR A 93 -5.37 -3.18 -1.51
CA THR A 93 -4.77 -3.99 -2.58
C THR A 93 -3.69 -3.28 -3.40
N GLY A 94 -3.31 -2.05 -3.02
CA GLY A 94 -2.23 -1.30 -3.66
C GLY A 94 -2.51 -0.79 -5.08
N VAL A 95 -3.77 -0.84 -5.54
CA VAL A 95 -4.22 -0.38 -6.87
C VAL A 95 -5.34 0.64 -6.74
N SER A 96 -5.62 1.37 -7.82
CA SER A 96 -6.65 2.43 -7.89
C SER A 96 -6.39 3.64 -6.99
N GLY A 97 -5.25 3.68 -6.29
CA GLY A 97 -4.85 4.78 -5.43
C GLY A 97 -4.98 4.48 -3.95
N VAL A 98 -3.92 4.81 -3.20
CA VAL A 98 -3.85 4.64 -1.74
C VAL A 98 -3.13 5.84 -1.14
N ALA A 99 -3.70 6.40 -0.06
CA ALA A 99 -3.11 7.42 0.78
C ALA A 99 -2.55 6.78 2.07
N TYR A 100 -1.28 7.04 2.36
CA TYR A 100 -0.56 6.53 3.52
C TYR A 100 -0.17 7.68 4.46
N PRO A 101 -0.53 7.60 5.75
CA PRO A 101 -0.28 8.68 6.69
C PRO A 101 1.22 8.69 7.13
N PRO A 102 1.76 9.86 7.52
CA PRO A 102 3.16 10.04 7.93
C PRO A 102 3.67 9.00 8.93
N GLU A 103 2.86 8.63 9.92
CA GLU A 103 3.22 7.70 10.98
C GLU A 103 3.55 6.30 10.43
N LEU A 104 2.78 5.86 9.43
CA LEU A 104 3.05 4.60 8.73
C LEU A 104 4.32 4.68 7.88
N LEU A 105 4.53 5.82 7.22
CA LEU A 105 5.70 6.04 6.37
C LEU A 105 7.00 6.02 7.21
N GLY A 106 6.99 6.64 8.39
CA GLY A 106 8.09 6.56 9.35
C GLY A 106 8.38 5.11 9.76
N ALA A 107 7.35 4.36 10.16
CA ALA A 107 7.52 2.96 10.54
C ALA A 107 8.06 2.08 9.39
N LEU A 108 7.65 2.34 8.15
CA LEU A 108 8.19 1.65 6.98
C LEU A 108 9.65 2.00 6.74
N ARG A 109 10.03 3.27 6.86
CA ARG A 109 11.41 3.75 6.70
C ARG A 109 12.34 3.08 7.70
N ASP A 110 11.93 2.97 8.96
CA ASP A 110 12.70 2.34 10.03
C ASP A 110 12.99 0.85 9.80
N ARG A 111 12.24 0.19 8.89
CA ARG A 111 12.50 -1.21 8.51
C ARG A 111 13.38 -1.36 7.28
N GLY A 112 13.74 -0.26 6.61
CA GLY A 112 14.62 -0.28 5.45
C GLY A 112 14.12 -1.22 4.34
N ASP A 113 15.05 -1.99 3.77
CA ASP A 113 14.81 -2.86 2.62
C ASP A 113 14.49 -4.32 2.97
N VAL A 114 14.10 -4.62 4.22
CA VAL A 114 13.79 -6.00 4.67
C VAL A 114 12.71 -6.65 3.80
N PHE A 115 11.80 -5.87 3.22
CA PHE A 115 10.81 -6.35 2.26
C PHE A 115 11.44 -7.11 1.08
N ALA A 116 12.66 -6.76 0.66
CA ALA A 116 13.34 -7.41 -0.47
C ALA A 116 13.64 -8.90 -0.22
N GLN A 117 13.73 -9.31 1.05
CA GLN A 117 13.96 -10.72 1.43
C GLN A 117 12.68 -11.45 1.85
N VAL A 118 11.71 -10.72 2.40
CA VAL A 118 10.51 -11.29 3.03
C VAL A 118 9.33 -11.29 2.06
N CYS A 119 9.17 -10.20 1.31
CA CYS A 119 7.95 -9.86 0.59
C CYS A 119 8.21 -9.25 -0.81
N PRO A 120 9.23 -9.68 -1.59
CA PRO A 120 9.77 -8.91 -2.72
C PRO A 120 8.82 -8.65 -3.89
N ARG A 121 7.67 -9.32 -3.93
CA ARG A 121 6.71 -9.30 -5.05
C ARG A 121 5.31 -8.86 -4.64
N ALA A 122 5.12 -8.43 -3.39
CA ALA A 122 3.81 -8.11 -2.84
C ALA A 122 3.94 -6.95 -1.84
N ASP A 123 3.99 -5.73 -2.35
CA ASP A 123 4.05 -4.53 -1.52
C ASP A 123 2.81 -4.36 -0.63
N ASP A 124 1.64 -4.73 -1.13
CA ASP A 124 0.37 -4.71 -0.39
C ASP A 124 0.42 -5.48 0.94
N TYR A 125 1.02 -6.67 0.98
CA TYR A 125 1.23 -7.44 2.20
C TYR A 125 2.18 -6.76 3.17
N TRP A 126 3.28 -6.21 2.67
CA TRP A 126 4.26 -5.49 3.48
C TRP A 126 3.66 -4.25 4.13
N LEU A 127 2.94 -3.45 3.35
CA LEU A 127 2.27 -2.22 3.77
C LEU A 127 1.12 -2.50 4.73
N HIS A 128 0.33 -3.54 4.47
CA HIS A 128 -0.76 -3.93 5.36
C HIS A 128 -0.25 -4.37 6.73
N TYR A 129 0.79 -5.22 6.79
CA TYR A 129 1.32 -5.65 8.08
C TYR A 129 2.10 -4.56 8.81
N ALA A 130 2.65 -3.57 8.10
CA ALA A 130 3.13 -2.34 8.72
C ALA A 130 1.98 -1.65 9.47
N ALA A 131 0.85 -1.40 8.80
CA ALA A 131 -0.32 -0.74 9.39
C ALA A 131 -0.88 -1.49 10.60
N VAL A 132 -1.04 -2.82 10.48
CA VAL A 132 -1.47 -3.68 11.61
C VAL A 132 -0.47 -3.62 12.78
N SER A 133 0.84 -3.62 12.50
CA SER A 133 1.85 -3.62 13.55
C SER A 133 1.90 -2.30 14.34
N THR A 134 1.55 -1.19 13.69
CA THR A 134 1.50 0.16 14.26
C THR A 134 0.11 0.55 14.76
N GLY A 135 -0.89 -0.33 14.63
CA GLY A 135 -2.28 -0.04 15.04
C GLY A 135 -2.97 1.02 14.16
N ILE A 136 -2.50 1.21 12.93
CA ILE A 136 -3.08 2.14 11.95
C ILE A 136 -4.17 1.40 11.18
N PRO A 137 -5.46 1.80 11.29
CA PRO A 137 -6.53 1.13 10.58
C PRO A 137 -6.55 1.52 9.09
N ILE A 138 -7.22 0.70 8.29
CA ILE A 138 -7.35 0.89 6.84
C ILE A 138 -8.84 1.10 6.51
N ARG A 139 -9.15 2.03 5.62
CA ARG A 139 -10.50 2.47 5.25
C ARG A 139 -10.70 2.57 3.73
N GLN A 140 -11.84 2.07 3.25
CA GLN A 140 -12.24 2.28 1.86
C GLN A 140 -12.84 3.67 1.65
N VAL A 141 -12.50 4.28 0.51
CA VAL A 141 -13.08 5.58 0.09
C VAL A 141 -14.59 5.50 -0.12
N ARG A 142 -15.07 4.37 -0.65
CA ARG A 142 -16.48 4.09 -0.98
C ARG A 142 -16.92 2.79 -0.35
N ASP A 143 -18.22 2.55 -0.26
CA ASP A 143 -18.78 1.25 0.10
C ASP A 143 -18.70 0.21 -1.04
N VAL A 144 -18.01 0.55 -2.14
CA VAL A 144 -17.73 -0.35 -3.26
C VAL A 144 -16.32 -0.09 -3.80
N ALA A 145 -15.62 -1.17 -4.13
CA ALA A 145 -14.29 -1.10 -4.73
C ALA A 145 -14.30 -0.36 -6.08
N ALA A 146 -13.36 0.56 -6.28
CA ALA A 146 -13.20 1.26 -7.54
C ALA A 146 -12.39 0.46 -8.56
N TYR A 147 -12.92 0.38 -9.78
CA TYR A 147 -12.28 -0.19 -10.96
C TYR A 147 -12.12 0.91 -12.00
N PHE A 148 -10.97 1.59 -11.98
CA PHE A 148 -10.65 2.59 -12.99
C PHE A 148 -10.12 1.92 -14.26
N TRP A 149 -10.18 2.64 -15.38
CA TRP A 149 -9.93 2.06 -16.69
C TRP A 149 -8.42 1.82 -16.89
N PRO A 150 -7.96 0.57 -17.06
CA PRO A 150 -6.54 0.29 -17.30
C PRO A 150 -6.14 0.70 -18.72
N ILE A 151 -4.91 1.18 -18.86
CA ILE A 151 -4.28 1.40 -20.15
C ILE A 151 -3.96 0.02 -20.75
N VAL A 152 -4.71 -0.39 -21.77
CA VAL A 152 -4.51 -1.67 -22.47
C VAL A 152 -3.33 -1.56 -23.45
N LEU A 153 -2.11 -1.41 -22.93
CA LEU A 153 -0.88 -1.34 -23.71
C LEU A 153 0.20 -2.26 -23.10
N VAL A 154 0.11 -3.58 -23.35
CA VAL A 154 1.21 -4.57 -23.19
C VAL A 154 1.66 -4.81 -21.72
N ALA A 155 1.48 -5.94 -21.02
CA ALA A 155 1.53 -7.34 -21.39
C ALA A 155 0.57 -8.20 -20.51
N SER A 156 0.23 -9.37 -21.03
CA SER A 156 -0.75 -10.36 -20.60
C SER A 156 -0.53 -11.05 -19.23
N ARG A 157 0.19 -10.45 -18.28
CA ARG A 157 0.30 -10.97 -16.89
C ARG A 157 0.49 -9.82 -15.90
N GLY A 158 -0.56 -9.52 -15.13
CA GLY A 158 -0.39 -8.75 -13.90
C GLY A 158 0.51 -9.52 -12.91
N LEU A 159 1.03 -8.83 -11.88
CA LEU A 159 1.81 -9.46 -10.79
C LEU A 159 1.00 -10.53 -10.04
N TRP A 160 -0.33 -10.49 -10.16
CA TRP A 160 -1.23 -11.49 -9.62
C TRP A 160 -1.31 -12.74 -10.52
N ASP A 161 -1.05 -13.89 -9.93
CA ASP A 161 -0.92 -15.19 -10.61
C ASP A 161 -2.25 -15.91 -10.90
N GLY A 162 -3.40 -15.30 -10.59
CA GLY A 162 -4.70 -15.95 -10.73
C GLY A 162 -5.15 -16.79 -9.54
N SER A 163 -4.21 -17.23 -8.70
CA SER A 163 -4.43 -18.24 -7.66
C SER A 163 -4.37 -17.66 -6.25
N GLY A 164 -3.57 -16.61 -6.04
CA GLY A 164 -3.25 -16.08 -4.70
C GLY A 164 -2.25 -16.94 -3.91
N THR A 165 -1.76 -18.05 -4.47
CA THR A 165 -0.87 -18.98 -3.76
C THR A 165 0.44 -18.32 -3.36
N ALA A 166 1.00 -17.48 -4.23
CA ALA A 166 2.20 -16.71 -3.93
C ALA A 166 2.00 -15.75 -2.74
N ASN A 167 0.82 -15.13 -2.65
CA ASN A 167 0.45 -14.24 -1.55
C ASN A 167 0.30 -15.01 -0.23
N ASP A 168 -0.40 -16.15 -0.27
CA ASP A 168 -0.59 -17.00 0.91
C ASP A 168 0.74 -17.52 1.46
N ALA A 169 1.70 -17.86 0.58
CA ALA A 169 3.01 -18.36 0.96
C ALA A 169 3.87 -17.36 1.76
N ILE A 170 3.67 -16.06 1.58
CA ILE A 170 4.44 -15.01 2.26
C ILE A 170 3.71 -14.40 3.46
N ALA A 171 2.39 -14.59 3.58
CA ALA A 171 1.53 -13.91 4.54
C ALA A 171 2.02 -14.09 5.99
N VAL A 172 2.23 -15.34 6.41
CA VAL A 172 2.65 -15.69 7.77
C VAL A 172 4.04 -15.12 8.09
N ARG A 173 5.00 -15.31 7.17
CA ARG A 173 6.38 -14.83 7.35
C ARG A 173 6.42 -13.30 7.45
N THR A 174 5.64 -12.61 6.63
CA THR A 174 5.56 -11.13 6.64
C THR A 174 4.97 -10.62 7.95
N ARG A 175 3.87 -11.21 8.41
CA ARG A 175 3.26 -10.91 9.72
C ARG A 175 4.26 -11.10 10.86
N GLN A 176 4.91 -12.26 10.92
CA GLN A 176 5.87 -12.59 11.98
C GLN A 176 7.07 -11.63 11.97
N THR A 177 7.54 -11.24 10.79
CA THR A 177 8.63 -10.26 10.66
C THR A 177 8.27 -8.93 11.32
N TRP A 178 7.07 -8.40 11.04
CA TRP A 178 6.58 -7.17 11.67
C TRP A 178 6.35 -7.30 13.18
N GLN A 179 5.82 -8.44 13.63
CA GLN A 179 5.66 -8.74 15.06
C GLN A 179 7.01 -8.76 15.79
N ASN A 180 8.05 -9.33 15.16
CA ASN A 180 9.38 -9.37 15.73
C ASN A 180 10.00 -7.98 15.85
N PHE A 181 9.72 -7.04 14.94
CA PHE A 181 10.16 -5.66 15.08
C PHE A 181 9.53 -4.97 16.28
N ARG A 182 8.22 -5.16 16.49
CA ARG A 182 7.50 -4.60 17.64
C ARG A 182 8.04 -5.12 18.97
N ASN A 183 8.54 -6.36 19.01
CA ASN A 183 9.03 -6.99 20.23
C ASN A 183 10.52 -6.72 20.50
N ARG A 184 11.23 -6.03 19.61
CA ARG A 184 12.59 -5.56 19.91
C ARG A 184 12.48 -4.26 20.70
N PRO A 185 12.88 -4.23 21.98
CA PRO A 185 13.05 -2.95 22.67
C PRO A 185 14.06 -2.13 21.89
N ASP A 186 13.79 -0.84 21.72
CA ASP A 186 14.67 0.10 21.02
C ASP A 186 16.10 -0.11 21.51
N ALA A 187 16.98 -0.51 20.59
CA ALA A 187 18.40 -0.56 20.89
C ALA A 187 18.83 0.89 21.14
N GLN A 188 19.24 1.16 22.39
CA GLN A 188 19.79 2.43 22.87
C GLN A 188 20.87 2.99 21.94
#